data_AF-A0A662HP86-F1
#
_entry.id   AF-A0A662HP86-F1
#
_cell.length_a   1.000
_cell.length_b   1.000
_cell.length_c   1.000
_cell.angle_alpha   90.00
_cell.angle_beta   90.00
_cell.angle_gamma   90.00
#
_symmetry.space_group_name_H-M   'P 1'
#
loop_
_entity.id
_entity.type
_entity.pdbx_description
1 polymer ?
#
loop_
_entity_poly.entity_id
_entity_poly.type
_entity_poly.pdbx_seq_one_letter_code
_entity_poly.pdbx_strand_id
1 'polypeptide(L)'
;MVNIGGKEIAEALEKIVETVRNNPDFTIDYLYNAAAILMTIGLTKNIPSLKIIGNYILMVPSRYRPILTYRFQLLGVTEELMKKVDEIAATLDRVLDIIVEIARKIKERKSISDNDFIKYVGEIEDIFSKLPSFRE
;
A
#
# COMPACT_ATOMS: atom_id res chain seq x y z
N MET A 1 -29.04 -9.55 4.95
CA MET A 1 -27.98 -9.43 3.93
C MET A 1 -27.49 -7.98 3.96
N VAL A 2 -26.24 -7.74 4.34
CA VAL A 2 -25.63 -6.41 4.24
C VAL A 2 -25.16 -6.23 2.80
N ASN A 3 -25.67 -5.23 2.10
CA ASN A 3 -25.21 -4.90 0.75
C ASN A 3 -23.98 -4.00 0.90
N ILE A 4 -22.78 -4.57 0.83
CA ILE A 4 -21.53 -3.81 0.91
C ILE A 4 -21.33 -3.12 -0.45
N GLY A 5 -21.48 -1.81 -0.50
CA GLY A 5 -21.29 -1.01 -1.69
C GLY A 5 -19.83 -0.56 -1.88
N GLY A 6 -19.56 0.09 -3.03
CA GLY A 6 -18.25 0.66 -3.31
C GLY A 6 -17.84 1.77 -2.34
N LYS A 7 -18.81 2.45 -1.72
CA LYS A 7 -18.57 3.50 -0.74
C LYS A 7 -18.01 2.94 0.56
N GLU A 8 -18.63 1.91 1.13
CA GLU A 8 -18.19 1.28 2.38
C GLU A 8 -16.79 0.66 2.23
N ILE A 9 -16.52 0.05 1.07
CA ILE A 9 -15.18 -0.48 0.73
C ILE A 9 -14.15 0.63 0.69
N ALA A 10 -14.45 1.74 0.01
CA ALA A 10 -13.54 2.86 -0.12
C ALA A 10 -13.23 3.49 1.25
N GLU A 11 -14.26 3.70 2.07
CA GLU A 11 -14.09 4.24 3.44
C GLU A 11 -13.26 3.29 4.33
N ALA A 12 -13.43 1.97 4.18
CA ALA A 12 -12.59 1.00 4.89
C ALA A 12 -11.11 1.07 4.47
N LEU A 13 -10.84 1.18 3.16
CA LEU A 13 -9.48 1.33 2.64
C LEU A 13 -8.84 2.66 3.09
N GLU A 14 -9.58 3.76 3.00
CA GLU A 14 -9.14 5.09 3.46
C GLU A 14 -8.79 5.08 4.95
N LYS A 15 -9.62 4.44 5.79
CA LYS A 15 -9.37 4.32 7.23
C LYS A 15 -8.14 3.47 7.55
N ILE A 16 -7.91 2.39 6.81
CA ILE A 16 -6.70 1.58 6.93
C ILE A 16 -5.47 2.44 6.62
N VAL A 17 -5.51 3.17 5.49
CA VAL A 17 -4.41 4.06 5.10
C VAL A 17 -4.15 5.14 6.13
N GLU A 18 -5.20 5.80 6.64
CA GLU A 18 -5.07 6.82 7.69
C GLU A 18 -4.43 6.25 8.97
N THR A 19 -4.85 5.05 9.38
CA THR A 19 -4.28 4.35 10.54
C THR A 19 -2.78 4.12 10.35
N VAL A 20 -2.40 3.60 9.17
CA VAL A 20 -0.99 3.33 8.82
C VAL A 20 -0.17 4.61 8.74
N ARG A 21 -0.71 5.67 8.12
CA ARG A 21 -0.01 6.95 7.97
C ARG A 21 0.26 7.63 9.31
N ASN A 22 -0.68 7.54 10.25
CA ASN A 22 -0.54 8.16 11.58
C ASN A 22 0.51 7.47 12.45
N ASN A 23 0.71 6.16 12.29
CA ASN A 23 1.69 5.42 13.07
C ASN A 23 2.22 4.18 12.33
N PRO A 24 3.05 4.35 11.29
CA PRO A 24 3.41 3.26 10.39
C PRO A 24 4.16 2.14 11.12
N ASP A 25 5.00 2.47 12.10
CA ASP A 25 5.83 1.49 12.83
C ASP A 25 5.01 0.38 13.50
N PHE A 26 3.87 0.73 14.08
CA PHE A 26 3.02 -0.20 14.82
C PHE A 26 1.83 -0.72 14.03
N THR A 27 1.44 -0.01 12.96
CA THR A 27 0.18 -0.30 12.28
C THR A 27 0.35 -0.72 10.82
N ILE A 28 1.58 -0.83 10.30
CA ILE A 28 1.83 -1.29 8.92
C ILE A 28 1.16 -2.62 8.57
N ASP A 29 0.97 -3.52 9.54
CA ASP A 29 0.26 -4.80 9.34
C ASP A 29 -1.22 -4.64 8.96
N TYR A 30 -1.83 -3.48 9.21
CA TYR A 30 -3.19 -3.20 8.74
C TYR A 30 -3.27 -3.22 7.21
N LEU A 31 -2.15 -3.05 6.50
CA LEU A 31 -2.10 -3.21 5.05
C LEU A 31 -2.43 -4.64 4.59
N TYR A 32 -2.29 -5.67 5.44
CA TYR A 32 -2.80 -7.00 5.12
C TYR A 32 -4.32 -7.00 4.89
N ASN A 33 -5.06 -6.18 5.63
CA ASN A 33 -6.50 -6.03 5.44
C ASN A 33 -6.80 -5.31 4.12
N ALA A 34 -6.03 -4.27 3.78
CA ALA A 34 -6.17 -3.57 2.49
C ALA A 34 -5.88 -4.52 1.32
N ALA A 35 -4.82 -5.33 1.40
CA ALA A 35 -4.50 -6.35 0.42
C ALA A 35 -5.66 -7.34 0.24
N ALA A 36 -6.21 -7.88 1.34
CA ALA A 36 -7.32 -8.82 1.29
C ALA A 36 -8.57 -8.23 0.61
N ILE A 37 -8.91 -6.98 0.93
CA ILE A 37 -10.03 -6.26 0.30
C ILE A 37 -9.81 -6.15 -1.22
N LEU A 38 -8.64 -5.66 -1.64
CA LEU A 38 -8.34 -5.44 -3.05
C LEU A 38 -8.28 -6.74 -3.85
N MET A 39 -7.67 -7.79 -3.28
CA MET A 39 -7.65 -9.12 -3.89
C MET A 39 -9.06 -9.70 -4.03
N THR A 40 -9.92 -9.54 -3.02
CA THR A 40 -11.30 -10.03 -3.05
C THR A 40 -12.11 -9.34 -4.15
N ILE A 41 -11.96 -8.02 -4.29
CA ILE A 41 -12.61 -7.25 -5.37
C ILE A 41 -12.07 -7.69 -6.72
N GLY A 42 -10.75 -7.83 -6.85
CA GLY A 42 -10.09 -8.31 -8.06
C GLY A 42 -10.60 -9.68 -8.50
N LEU A 43 -10.77 -10.61 -7.57
CA LEU A 43 -11.32 -11.94 -7.85
C LEU A 43 -12.81 -11.90 -8.21
N THR A 44 -13.61 -11.17 -7.43
CA THR A 44 -15.08 -11.13 -7.60
C THR A 44 -15.50 -10.40 -8.87
N LYS A 45 -14.74 -9.39 -9.28
CA LYS A 45 -15.03 -8.57 -10.48
C LYS A 45 -14.20 -8.95 -11.69
N ASN A 46 -13.36 -9.98 -11.59
CA ASN A 46 -12.43 -10.40 -12.64
C ASN A 46 -11.52 -9.26 -13.13
N ILE A 47 -10.83 -8.61 -12.19
CA ILE A 47 -9.91 -7.49 -12.40
C ILE A 47 -8.51 -7.93 -11.93
N PRO A 48 -7.70 -8.56 -12.82
CA PRO A 48 -6.36 -9.07 -12.49
C PRO A 48 -5.42 -8.03 -11.89
N SER A 49 -5.48 -6.78 -12.36
CA SER A 49 -4.62 -5.69 -11.88
C SER A 49 -4.81 -5.43 -10.38
N LEU A 50 -6.06 -5.46 -9.87
CA LEU A 50 -6.32 -5.33 -8.43
C LEU A 50 -5.78 -6.49 -7.61
N LYS A 51 -5.80 -7.71 -8.16
CA LYS A 51 -5.18 -8.88 -7.51
C LYS A 51 -3.67 -8.72 -7.42
N ILE A 52 -3.02 -8.29 -8.50
CA ILE A 52 -1.58 -8.04 -8.53
C ILE A 52 -1.19 -6.95 -7.53
N ILE A 53 -1.91 -5.83 -7.53
CA ILE A 53 -1.70 -4.74 -6.56
C ILE A 53 -1.86 -5.24 -5.13
N GLY A 54 -2.91 -6.03 -4.86
CA GLY A 54 -3.14 -6.62 -3.54
C GLY A 54 -1.99 -7.52 -3.08
N ASN A 55 -1.41 -8.33 -3.97
CA ASN A 55 -0.23 -9.14 -3.67
C ASN A 55 1.00 -8.29 -3.30
N TYR A 56 1.23 -7.18 -4.01
CA TYR A 56 2.31 -6.27 -3.63
C TYR A 56 2.06 -5.61 -2.28
N ILE A 57 0.83 -5.16 -2.01
CA ILE A 57 0.45 -4.56 -0.73
C ILE A 57 0.67 -5.55 0.42
N LEU A 58 0.40 -6.85 0.19
CA LEU A 58 0.66 -7.92 1.15
C LEU A 58 2.17 -8.01 1.52
N MET A 59 3.07 -7.61 0.62
CA MET A 59 4.51 -7.61 0.87
C MET A 59 5.02 -6.33 1.54
N VAL A 60 4.20 -5.27 1.65
CA VAL A 60 4.63 -3.97 2.21
C VAL A 60 5.12 -4.12 3.65
N PRO A 61 4.39 -4.78 4.59
CA PRO A 61 4.84 -4.84 5.98
C PRO A 61 6.22 -5.48 6.15
N SER A 62 6.51 -6.58 5.43
CA SER A 62 7.80 -7.27 5.52
C SER A 62 8.93 -6.49 4.88
N ARG A 63 8.66 -5.69 3.84
CA ARG A 63 9.67 -4.88 3.15
C ARG A 63 10.01 -3.59 3.87
N TYR A 64 9.01 -2.92 4.46
CA TYR A 64 9.19 -1.61 5.08
C TYR A 64 9.47 -1.67 6.58
N ARG A 65 9.06 -2.70 7.31
CA ARG A 65 9.35 -2.83 8.74
C ARG A 65 10.85 -2.74 9.07
N PRO A 66 11.77 -3.39 8.32
CA PRO A 66 13.20 -3.23 8.54
C PRO A 66 13.67 -1.79 8.34
N ILE A 67 13.16 -1.10 7.31
CA ILE A 67 13.51 0.28 6.95
C ILE A 67 13.08 1.23 8.06
N LEU A 68 11.83 1.08 8.51
CA LEU A 68 11.25 1.86 9.61
C LEU A 68 12.02 1.64 10.91
N THR A 69 12.35 0.39 11.24
CA THR A 69 13.18 0.06 12.42
C THR A 69 14.57 0.68 12.32
N TYR A 70 15.19 0.63 11.13
CA TYR A 70 16.53 1.14 10.90
C TYR A 70 16.61 2.67 11.10
N ARG A 71 15.53 3.42 10.84
CA ARG A 71 15.47 4.87 11.15
C ARG A 71 15.75 5.16 12.62
N PHE A 72 15.20 4.36 13.54
CA PHE A 72 15.45 4.52 14.97
C PHE A 72 16.89 4.16 15.36
N GLN A 73 17.48 3.16 14.71
CA GLN A 73 18.85 2.75 14.96
C GLN A 73 19.87 3.79 14.46
N LEU A 74 19.50 4.58 13.46
CA LEU A 74 20.33 5.63 12.88
C LEU A 74 20.28 6.97 13.63
N LEU A 75 19.48 7.09 14.69
CA LEU A 75 19.45 8.30 15.52
C LEU A 75 20.84 8.53 16.14
N GLY A 76 21.55 9.55 15.63
CA GLY A 76 22.91 9.90 16.05
C GLY A 76 24.03 9.48 15.07
N VAL A 77 23.69 8.92 13.91
CA VAL A 77 24.63 8.57 12.83
C VAL A 77 24.74 9.72 11.81
N THR A 78 25.60 9.58 10.79
CA THR A 78 25.84 10.59 9.75
C THR A 78 24.54 11.00 9.01
N GLU A 79 24.41 12.30 8.76
CA GLU A 79 23.24 12.92 8.14
C GLU A 79 22.90 12.34 6.75
N GLU A 80 23.92 11.93 5.98
CA GLU A 80 23.76 11.35 4.65
C GLU A 80 23.01 10.01 4.67
N LEU A 81 23.31 9.15 5.66
CA LEU A 81 22.67 7.85 5.77
C LEU A 81 21.22 7.98 6.24
N MET A 82 20.96 8.91 7.17
CA MET A 82 19.61 9.22 7.63
C MET A 82 18.72 9.71 6.47
N LYS A 83 19.23 10.63 5.64
CA LYS A 83 18.51 11.12 4.45
C LYS A 83 18.11 10.02 3.48
N LYS A 84 19.03 9.10 3.16
CA LYS A 84 18.71 7.97 2.25
C LYS A 84 17.61 7.07 2.81
N VAL A 85 17.63 6.80 4.11
CA VAL A 85 16.60 5.95 4.74
C VAL A 85 15.26 6.68 4.79
N ASP A 86 15.25 7.99 5.04
CA ASP A 86 14.03 8.80 4.99
C ASP A 86 13.44 8.88 3.58
N GLU A 87 14.28 9.03 2.55
CA GLU A 87 13.85 9.01 1.14
C GLU A 87 13.18 7.67 0.78
N ILE A 88 13.77 6.56 1.22
CA ILE A 88 13.18 5.23 0.99
C ILE A 88 11.89 5.08 1.81
N ALA A 89 11.86 5.52 3.06
CA ALA A 89 10.66 5.47 3.90
C ALA A 89 9.51 6.31 3.30
N ALA A 90 9.82 7.44 2.67
CA ALA A 90 8.83 8.29 1.99
C ALA A 90 8.14 7.57 0.81
N THR A 91 8.75 6.52 0.24
CA THR A 91 8.07 5.71 -0.78
C THR A 91 6.86 4.93 -0.23
N LEU A 92 6.80 4.70 1.09
CA LEU A 92 5.62 4.13 1.74
C LEU A 92 4.40 5.02 1.54
N ASP A 93 4.56 6.33 1.67
CA ASP A 93 3.44 7.27 1.47
C ASP A 93 2.88 7.18 0.06
N ARG A 94 3.74 6.96 -0.95
CA ARG A 94 3.26 6.74 -2.32
C ARG A 94 2.44 5.45 -2.44
N VAL A 95 2.85 4.36 -1.79
CA VAL A 95 2.06 3.12 -1.76
C VAL A 95 0.70 3.36 -1.11
N LEU A 96 0.67 4.10 0.01
CA LEU A 96 -0.56 4.48 0.69
C LEU A 96 -1.48 5.34 -0.20
N ASP A 97 -0.91 6.31 -0.93
CA ASP A 97 -1.65 7.13 -1.88
C ASP A 97 -2.26 6.30 -3.01
N ILE A 98 -1.54 5.31 -3.53
CA ILE A 98 -2.08 4.40 -4.54
C ILE A 98 -3.31 3.67 -4.02
N ILE A 99 -3.30 3.21 -2.76
CA ILE A 99 -4.47 2.58 -2.13
C ILE A 99 -5.65 3.56 -2.06
N VAL A 100 -5.41 4.81 -1.68
CA VAL A 100 -6.45 5.86 -1.63
C VAL A 100 -7.00 6.17 -3.01
N GLU A 101 -6.13 6.27 -4.03
CA GLU A 101 -6.56 6.51 -5.40
C GLU A 101 -7.43 5.36 -5.94
N ILE A 102 -7.11 4.12 -5.59
CA ILE A 102 -7.91 2.93 -5.91
C ILE A 102 -9.25 2.97 -5.17
N ALA A 103 -9.25 3.28 -3.87
CA ALA A 103 -10.47 3.43 -3.06
C ALA A 103 -11.41 4.46 -3.69
N ARG A 104 -10.88 5.62 -4.10
CA ARG A 104 -11.65 6.65 -4.80
C ARG A 104 -12.27 6.14 -6.11
N LYS A 105 -11.52 5.41 -6.93
CA LYS A 105 -12.06 4.81 -8.17
C LYS A 105 -13.19 3.81 -7.90
N ILE A 106 -13.09 3.02 -6.83
CA ILE A 106 -14.13 2.08 -6.39
C ILE A 106 -15.39 2.84 -5.93
N LYS A 107 -15.22 3.99 -5.27
CA LYS A 107 -16.33 4.84 -4.78
C LYS A 107 -17.07 5.57 -5.90
N GLU A 108 -16.34 6.17 -6.83
CA GLU A 108 -16.89 7.13 -7.81
C GLU A 108 -17.54 6.46 -9.02
N ARG A 109 -17.13 5.23 -9.36
CA ARG A 109 -17.56 4.60 -10.60
C ARG A 109 -18.67 3.56 -10.38
N LYS A 110 -19.72 3.66 -11.20
CA LYS A 110 -20.75 2.61 -11.30
C LYS A 110 -20.20 1.28 -11.82
N SER A 111 -19.17 1.34 -12.67
CA SER A 111 -18.44 0.16 -13.16
C SER A 111 -16.94 0.42 -13.16
N ILE A 112 -16.19 -0.58 -12.72
CA ILE A 112 -14.73 -0.58 -12.70
C ILE A 112 -14.23 -1.66 -13.67
N SER A 113 -13.10 -1.39 -14.32
CA SER A 113 -12.48 -2.29 -15.29
C SER A 113 -10.98 -2.43 -15.02
N ASP A 114 -10.34 -3.43 -15.61
CA ASP A 114 -8.89 -3.66 -15.41
C ASP A 114 -8.02 -2.48 -15.84
N ASN A 115 -8.38 -1.85 -16.97
CA ASN A 115 -7.69 -0.67 -17.50
C ASN A 115 -7.63 0.49 -16.51
N ASP A 116 -8.54 0.55 -15.53
CA ASP A 116 -8.55 1.60 -14.51
C ASP A 116 -7.40 1.49 -13.52
N PHE A 117 -6.75 0.32 -13.45
CA PHE A 117 -5.77 -0.04 -12.42
C PHE A 117 -4.40 -0.45 -12.97
N ILE A 118 -4.25 -0.74 -14.27
CA ILE A 118 -2.98 -1.14 -14.89
C ILE A 118 -1.84 -0.18 -14.54
N LYS A 119 -2.08 1.13 -14.58
CA LYS A 119 -1.05 2.13 -14.25
C LYS A 119 -0.48 1.94 -12.84
N TYR A 120 -1.32 1.56 -11.88
CA TYR A 120 -0.90 1.38 -10.48
C TYR A 120 -0.07 0.12 -10.28
N VAL A 121 -0.24 -0.90 -11.14
CA VAL A 121 0.63 -2.08 -11.15
C VAL A 121 2.07 -1.64 -11.44
N GLY A 122 2.27 -0.88 -12.51
CA GLY A 122 3.60 -0.39 -12.90
C GLY A 122 4.23 0.52 -11.85
N GLU A 123 3.44 1.42 -11.26
CA GLU A 123 3.92 2.31 -10.20
C GLU A 123 4.37 1.55 -8.93
N ILE A 124 3.58 0.56 -8.49
CA ILE A 124 3.94 -0.26 -7.32
C ILE A 124 5.17 -1.12 -7.62
N GLU A 125 5.24 -1.74 -8.80
CA GLU A 125 6.38 -2.55 -9.21
C GLU A 125 7.67 -1.72 -9.24
N ASP A 126 7.63 -0.50 -9.78
CA ASP A 126 8.76 0.42 -9.80
C ASP A 126 9.22 0.78 -8.37
N ILE A 127 8.30 1.08 -7.46
CA ILE A 127 8.62 1.32 -6.04
C ILE A 127 9.33 0.10 -5.44
N PHE A 128 8.75 -1.09 -5.58
CA PHE A 128 9.31 -2.31 -5.00
C PHE A 128 10.66 -2.70 -5.60
N SER A 129 10.89 -2.42 -6.88
CA SER A 129 12.18 -2.68 -7.55
C SER A 129 13.33 -1.84 -6.98
N LYS A 130 13.01 -0.65 -6.44
CA LYS A 130 13.97 0.30 -5.87
C LYS A 130 14.21 0.04 -4.37
N LEU A 131 13.38 -0.78 -3.73
CA LEU A 131 13.55 -1.09 -2.32
C LEU A 131 14.79 -1.98 -2.11
N PRO A 132 15.65 -1.66 -1.13
CA PRO A 132 16.76 -2.52 -0.79
C PRO A 132 16.26 -3.89 -0.34
N SER A 133 16.93 -4.93 -0.83
CA SER A 133 16.65 -6.30 -0.41
C SER A 133 17.40 -6.57 0.89
N PHE A 134 16.71 -6.45 2.02
CA PHE A 134 17.19 -7.00 3.29
C PHE A 134 17.03 -8.52 3.22
N ARG A 135 17.99 -9.22 2.61
CA ARG A 135 18.09 -10.68 2.78
C ARG A 135 18.66 -10.93 4.19
N GLU A 136 18.06 -11.89 4.89
CA GLU A 136 18.64 -12.51 6.09
C GLU A 136 20.02 -13.11 5.79
#